data_AF-A0A832DCE3-F1
#
_entry.id   AF-A0A832DCE3-F1
#
_cell.length_a   1.000
_cell.length_b   1.000
_cell.length_c   1.000
_cell.angle_alpha   90.00
_cell.angle_beta   90.00
_cell.angle_gamma   90.00
#
_symmetry.space_group_name_H-M   'P 1'
#
loop_
_entity.id
_entity.type
_entity.pdbx_description
1 polymer ?
#
loop_
_entity_poly.entity_id
_entity_poly.type
_entity_poly.pdbx_seq_one_letter_code
_entity_poly.pdbx_strand_id
1 'polypeptide(L)'
;MRIVVTASTAGTLIEWYEFFSYASLSPFISRLFFPQDDPIAASLLTWLIFATGFVVRPVGAALFGHLGDKIGRKTTFITTLLLMGAATFLMGLLPT
;
A
#
# COMPACT_ATOMS: atom_id res chain seq x y z
N MET A 1 4.75 19.58 -18.72
CA MET A 1 5.46 18.30 -18.47
C MET A 1 6.10 18.21 -17.07
N ARG A 2 6.87 19.22 -16.60
CA ARG A 2 7.57 19.15 -15.29
C ARG A 2 6.68 18.72 -14.10
N ILE A 3 5.48 19.32 -13.98
CA ILE A 3 4.53 19.04 -12.88
C ILE A 3 4.04 17.58 -12.88
N VAL A 4 3.82 17.01 -14.07
CA VAL A 4 3.33 15.63 -14.20
C VAL A 4 4.43 14.65 -13.79
N VAL A 5 5.67 14.89 -14.24
CA VAL A 5 6.82 14.07 -13.87
C VAL A 5 7.05 14.10 -12.37
N THR A 6 7.07 15.30 -11.76
CA THR A 6 7.25 15.43 -10.31
C THR A 6 6.13 14.77 -9.51
N ALA A 7 4.88 14.90 -9.95
CA ALA A 7 3.74 14.26 -9.29
C ALA A 7 3.83 12.74 -9.38
N SER A 8 4.13 12.19 -10.56
CA SER A 8 4.30 10.74 -10.75
C SER A 8 5.47 10.19 -9.93
N THR A 9 6.63 10.87 -9.91
CA THR A 9 7.77 10.46 -9.10
C THR A 9 7.44 10.48 -7.60
N ALA A 10 6.75 11.53 -7.13
CA ALA A 10 6.34 11.62 -5.73
C ALA A 10 5.40 10.47 -5.33
N GLY A 11 4.44 10.11 -6.20
CA GLY A 11 3.56 8.96 -5.97
C GLY A 11 4.34 7.64 -5.83
N THR A 12 5.30 7.39 -6.72
CA THR A 12 6.17 6.21 -6.64
C THR A 12 7.01 6.21 -5.36
N LEU A 13 7.54 7.36 -4.93
CA LEU A 13 8.30 7.46 -3.68
C LEU A 13 7.43 7.14 -2.45
N ILE A 14 6.19 7.65 -2.40
CA ILE A 14 5.25 7.36 -1.31
C ILE A 14 4.95 5.86 -1.25
N GLU A 15 4.70 5.24 -2.41
CA GLU A 15 4.47 3.80 -2.48
C GLU A 15 5.65 3.02 -1.89
N TRP A 16 6.88 3.29 -2.36
CA TRP A 16 8.08 2.64 -1.83
C TRP A 16 8.33 2.90 -0.35
N TYR A 17 8.01 4.10 0.13
CA TYR A 17 8.11 4.46 1.52
C TYR A 17 7.23 3.58 2.41
N GLU A 18 5.99 3.30 2.00
CA GLU A 18 5.10 2.40 2.74
C GLU A 18 5.62 0.97 2.79
N PHE A 19 6.07 0.42 1.66
CA PHE A 19 6.65 -0.94 1.62
C PHE A 19 7.88 -1.06 2.52
N PHE A 20 8.76 -0.07 2.49
CA PHE A 20 9.95 -0.06 3.33
C PHE A 20 9.59 0.05 4.82
N SER A 21 8.63 0.92 5.16
CA SER A 21 8.17 1.11 6.53
C SER A 21 7.51 -0.15 7.08
N TYR A 22 6.65 -0.80 6.30
CA TYR A 22 6.01 -2.06 6.69
C TYR A 22 7.05 -3.17 6.94
N ALA A 23 8.00 -3.35 6.02
CA ALA A 23 9.03 -4.38 6.16
C ALA A 23 9.91 -4.14 7.41
N SER A 24 10.29 -2.88 7.64
CA SER A 24 11.09 -2.47 8.80
C SER A 24 10.35 -2.66 10.13
N LEU A 25 9.04 -2.42 10.14
CA LEU A 25 8.18 -2.56 11.32
C LEU A 25 7.57 -3.95 11.48
N SER A 26 7.81 -4.87 10.54
CA SER A 26 7.21 -6.21 10.57
C SER A 26 7.41 -6.99 11.89
N PRO A 27 8.56 -6.90 12.62
CA PRO A 27 8.69 -7.59 13.91
C PRO A 27 7.75 -7.02 14.98
N PHE A 28 7.43 -5.72 14.91
CA PHE A 28 6.50 -5.06 15.82
C PHE A 28 5.05 -5.37 15.46
N ILE A 29 4.72 -5.30 14.16
CA ILE A 29 3.38 -5.64 13.64
C ILE A 29 3.01 -7.09 13.98
N SER A 30 3.95 -8.02 13.79
CA SER A 30 3.78 -9.44 14.13
C SER A 30 3.39 -9.65 15.59
N ARG A 31 4.02 -8.90 16.50
CA ARG A 31 3.74 -9.06 17.93
C ARG A 31 2.46 -8.37 18.40
N LEU A 32 2.11 -7.27 17.75
CA LEU A 32 1.00 -6.41 18.18
C LEU A 32 -0.35 -6.91 17.66
N PHE A 33 -0.38 -7.40 16.41
CA PHE A 33 -1.64 -7.75 15.75
C PHE A 33 -1.92 -9.25 15.64
N PHE A 34 -0.95 -10.12 15.95
CA PHE A 34 -1.13 -11.58 15.82
C PHE A 34 -0.91 -12.34 17.13
N PRO A 35 -1.53 -13.53 17.29
CA PRO A 35 -1.40 -14.35 18.49
C PRO A 35 0.05 -14.76 18.77
N GLN A 36 0.46 -14.66 20.03
CA GLN A 36 1.81 -15.02 20.49
C GLN A 36 2.01 -16.53 20.68
N ASP A 37 0.94 -17.32 20.58
CA ASP A 37 0.95 -18.77 20.81
C ASP A 37 1.86 -19.50 19.80
N ASP A 38 1.97 -18.97 18.59
CA ASP A 38 2.91 -19.44 17.57
C ASP A 38 3.63 -18.25 16.90
N PRO A 39 4.85 -17.90 17.38
CA PRO A 39 5.65 -16.80 16.83
C PRO A 39 6.01 -16.97 15.35
N ILE A 40 6.07 -18.21 14.86
CA ILE A 40 6.36 -18.51 13.45
C ILE A 40 5.14 -18.16 12.61
N ALA A 41 3.95 -18.59 13.04
CA ALA A 41 2.69 -18.27 12.36
C ALA A 41 2.42 -16.76 12.33
N ALA A 42 2.64 -16.04 13.44
CA ALA A 42 2.48 -14.57 13.50
C ALA A 42 3.37 -13.83 12.49
N SER A 43 4.64 -14.24 12.42
CA SER A 43 5.61 -13.68 11.47
C SER A 43 5.20 -14.01 10.02
N LEU A 44 4.78 -15.24 9.77
CA LEU A 44 4.32 -15.67 8.44
C LEU A 44 3.10 -14.87 7.99
N LEU A 45 2.11 -14.68 8.85
CA LEU A 45 0.92 -13.87 8.54
C LEU A 45 1.27 -12.41 8.25
N THR A 46 2.20 -11.83 9.00
CA THR A 46 2.70 -10.47 8.74
C THR A 46 3.34 -10.34 7.36
N TRP A 47 4.18 -11.31 6.96
CA TRP A 47 4.76 -11.35 5.63
C TRP A 47 3.74 -11.70 4.53
N LEU A 48 2.71 -12.47 4.84
CA LEU A 48 1.61 -12.76 3.91
C LEU A 48 0.78 -11.52 3.60
N ILE A 49 0.52 -10.64 4.57
CA ILE A 49 -0.12 -9.34 4.32
C ILE A 49 0.76 -8.51 3.36
N PHE A 50 2.07 -8.48 3.59
CA PHE A 50 3.01 -7.81 2.68
C PHE A 50 2.95 -8.40 1.26
N ALA A 51 2.95 -9.73 1.14
CA ALA A 51 2.84 -10.45 -0.12
C ALA A 51 1.51 -10.19 -0.83
N THR A 52 0.41 -10.04 -0.08
CA THR A 52 -0.92 -9.73 -0.62
C THR A 52 -0.91 -8.41 -1.39
N GLY A 53 -0.12 -7.42 -0.96
CA GLY A 53 0.09 -6.17 -1.71
C GLY A 53 0.61 -6.40 -3.13
N PHE A 54 1.44 -7.42 -3.37
CA PHE A 54 1.94 -7.77 -4.70
C PHE A 54 0.87 -8.41 -5.59
N VAL A 55 -0.09 -9.12 -5.01
CA VAL A 55 -1.21 -9.73 -5.75
C VAL A 55 -2.28 -8.68 -6.08
N VAL A 56 -2.53 -7.75 -5.17
CA VAL A 56 -3.52 -6.67 -5.36
C VAL A 56 -3.04 -5.68 -6.43
N ARG A 57 -1.73 -5.46 -6.59
CA ARG A 57 -1.15 -4.54 -7.58
C ARG A 57 -1.59 -4.83 -9.03
N PRO A 58 -1.47 -6.05 -9.59
CA PRO A 58 -2.02 -6.39 -10.91
C PRO A 58 -3.52 -6.10 -11.04
N VAL A 59 -4.29 -6.40 -10.01
CA VAL A 59 -5.74 -6.15 -9.99
C VAL A 59 -6.03 -4.64 -10.01
N GLY A 60 -5.32 -3.87 -9.19
CA GLY A 60 -5.38 -2.41 -9.19
C GLY A 60 -4.94 -1.82 -10.52
N ALA A 61 -3.86 -2.33 -11.13
CA ALA A 61 -3.38 -1.88 -12.43
C ALA A 61 -4.39 -2.14 -13.55
N ALA A 62 -5.08 -3.28 -13.54
CA ALA A 62 -6.14 -3.57 -14.50
C ALA A 62 -7.35 -2.64 -14.33
N LEU A 63 -7.82 -2.46 -13.08
CA LEU A 63 -8.99 -1.61 -12.77
C LEU A 63 -8.70 -0.13 -13.02
N PHE A 64 -7.67 0.43 -12.40
CA PHE A 64 -7.30 1.84 -12.55
C PHE A 64 -6.68 2.13 -13.92
N GLY A 65 -6.07 1.16 -14.59
CA GLY A 65 -5.65 1.29 -15.99
C GLY A 65 -6.84 1.51 -16.92
N HIS A 66 -7.85 0.64 -16.83
CA HIS A 66 -9.08 0.80 -17.61
C HIS A 66 -9.82 2.11 -17.28
N LEU A 67 -9.88 2.47 -16.00
CA LEU A 67 -10.50 3.71 -15.55
C LEU A 67 -9.72 4.95 -16.05
N GLY A 68 -8.40 4.86 -16.10
CA GLY A 68 -7.49 5.88 -16.62
C GLY A 68 -7.69 6.15 -18.11
N ASP A 69 -7.98 5.11 -18.89
CA ASP A 69 -8.25 5.22 -20.32
C ASP A 69 -9.64 5.81 -20.61
N LYS A 70 -10.62 5.63 -19.69
CA LYS A 70 -12.01 6.10 -19.88
C LYS A 70 -12.31 7.47 -19.26
N ILE A 71 -11.79 7.75 -18.07
CA ILE A 71 -12.09 8.96 -17.26
C ILE A 71 -10.91 9.96 -17.30
N GLY A 72 -9.75 9.52 -17.78
CA GLY A 72 -8.56 10.33 -17.93
C GLY A 72 -7.48 10.03 -16.87
N ARG A 73 -6.22 10.05 -17.31
CA ARG A 73 -5.05 9.68 -16.50
C ARG A 73 -4.83 10.56 -15.28
N LYS A 74 -5.11 11.86 -15.38
CA LYS A 74 -4.93 12.81 -14.26
C LYS A 74 -5.87 12.50 -13.11
N THR A 75 -7.16 12.30 -13.40
CA THR A 75 -8.19 12.03 -12.38
C THR A 75 -7.90 10.71 -11.68
N THR A 76 -7.61 9.67 -12.45
CA THR A 76 -7.26 8.35 -11.92
C THR A 76 -6.04 8.39 -11.00
N PHE A 77 -4.98 9.11 -11.40
CA PHE A 77 -3.78 9.28 -10.57
C PHE A 77 -4.07 9.95 -9.23
N ILE A 78 -4.91 11.00 -9.21
CA ILE A 78 -5.31 11.67 -7.97
C ILE A 78 -6.16 10.74 -7.11
N THR A 79 -7.09 9.99 -7.70
CA THR A 79 -7.92 9.02 -6.98
C THR A 79 -7.09 7.93 -6.32
N THR A 80 -6.11 7.36 -7.02
CA THR A 80 -5.22 6.33 -6.42
C THR A 80 -4.38 6.92 -5.29
N LEU A 81 -3.90 8.16 -5.44
CA LEU A 81 -3.12 8.83 -4.41
C LEU A 81 -3.95 9.09 -3.14
N LEU A 82 -5.19 9.54 -3.29
CA LEU A 82 -6.12 9.73 -2.18
C LEU A 82 -6.49 8.41 -1.52
N LEU A 83 -6.69 7.35 -2.30
CA LEU A 83 -7.02 6.02 -1.79
C LEU A 83 -5.87 5.44 -0.96
N MET A 84 -4.63 5.58 -1.43
CA MET A 84 -3.43 5.20 -0.66
C MET A 84 -3.36 5.97 0.65
N GLY A 85 -3.42 7.31 0.61
CA GLY A 85 -3.35 8.13 1.83
C GLY A 85 -4.47 7.84 2.83
N ALA A 86 -5.69 7.58 2.35
CA ALA A 86 -6.80 7.16 3.20
C ALA A 86 -6.56 5.79 3.85
N ALA A 87 -6.01 4.83 3.11
CA ALA A 87 -5.65 3.52 3.65
C ALA A 87 -4.57 3.63 4.73
N THR A 88 -3.51 4.42 4.50
CA THR A 88 -2.47 4.69 5.50
C THR A 88 -3.03 5.33 6.76
N PHE A 89 -3.93 6.31 6.59
CA PHE A 89 -4.58 6.98 7.71
C PHE A 89 -5.43 6.00 8.53
N LEU A 90 -6.20 5.12 7.88
CA LEU A 90 -6.99 4.09 8.55
C LEU A 90 -6.10 3.06 9.25
N MET A 91 -4.94 2.69 8.68
CA MET A 91 -3.95 1.84 9.36
C MET A 91 -3.45 2.48 10.66
N GLY A 92 -3.25 3.80 10.69
CA GLY A 92 -2.88 4.52 11.91
C GLY A 92 -3.98 4.56 12.99
N LEU A 93 -5.23 4.32 12.61
CA LEU A 93 -6.38 4.25 13.51
C LEU A 93 -6.70 2.82 13.99
N LEU A 94 -5.94 1.81 13.55
CA LEU A 94 -6.18 0.45 14.00
C LEU A 94 -5.95 0.36 15.52
N PRO A 95 -6.88 -0.25 16.27
CA PRO A 95 -6.63 -0.59 17.66
C PRO A 95 -5.54 -1.66 17.70
N THR A 96 -4.46 -1.36 18.40
CA THR A 96 -3.30 -2.23 18.62
C THR A 96 -3.51 -3.14 19.82
#